data_AF-A0AAD7X395-F1
#
_entry.id   AF-A0AAD7X395-F1
#
_cell.length_a   1.000
_cell.length_b   1.000
_cell.length_c   1.000
_cell.angle_alpha   90.00
_cell.angle_beta   90.00
_cell.angle_gamma   90.00
#
_symmetry.space_group_name_H-M   'P 1'
#
loop_
_entity.id
_entity.type
_entity.pdbx_description
1 polymer ?
#
loop_
_entity_poly.entity_id
_entity_poly.type
_entity_poly.pdbx_seq_one_letter_code
_entity_poly.pdbx_strand_id
1 'polypeptide(L)'
;MNYVVRLEQRRLSSNQTGNTSSRNAKDAGTELYENMCMNAVNQSIGRAIRHRGDWAALILVDGRYASGRIRKKLPKWIESGTTVAESFGQAMKELGQFYREKKAAIMAS
;
A
#
# COMPACT_ATOMS: atom_id res chain seq x y z
N MET A 1 29.74 12.45 -4.42
CA MET A 1 28.74 13.48 -4.81
C MET A 1 28.33 13.41 -6.30
N ASN A 2 28.14 12.21 -6.89
CA ASN A 2 27.64 12.07 -8.27
C ASN A 2 26.24 11.43 -8.35
N TYR A 3 25.80 10.77 -7.27
CA TYR A 3 24.49 10.11 -7.22
C TYR A 3 23.36 11.11 -6.96
N VAL A 4 23.56 11.99 -5.96
CA VAL A 4 22.61 13.05 -5.58
C VAL A 4 22.36 14.03 -6.73
N VAL A 5 23.42 14.47 -7.41
CA VAL A 5 23.34 15.39 -8.56
C VAL A 5 22.58 14.76 -9.73
N ARG A 6 22.76 13.45 -9.97
CA ARG A 6 22.07 12.72 -11.05
C ARG A 6 20.58 12.52 -10.76
N LEU A 7 20.21 12.27 -9.51
CA LEU A 7 18.80 12.16 -9.10
C LEU A 7 18.08 13.51 -9.24
N GLU A 8 18.77 14.59 -8.89
CA GLU A 8 18.25 15.95 -9.00
C GLU A 8 18.10 16.38 -10.47
N GLN A 9 19.09 16.05 -11.32
CA GLN A 9 18.99 16.24 -12.78
C GLN A 9 17.86 15.44 -13.41
N ARG A 10 17.59 14.21 -12.94
CA ARG A 10 16.49 13.36 -13.44
C ARG A 10 15.12 13.90 -13.00
N ARG A 11 15.05 14.56 -11.84
CA ARG A 11 13.84 15.23 -11.31
C ARG A 11 13.56 16.56 -12.02
N LEU A 12 14.60 17.28 -12.44
CA LEU A 12 14.50 18.53 -13.18
C LEU A 12 14.17 18.32 -14.66
N SER A 13 14.70 17.26 -15.28
CA SER A 13 14.43 16.94 -16.70
C SER A 13 13.04 16.36 -16.95
N SER A 14 12.36 15.79 -15.95
CA SER A 14 10.95 15.39 -16.06
C SER A 14 9.96 16.56 -16.11
N ASN A 15 10.41 17.80 -15.92
CA ASN A 15 9.54 18.98 -15.81
C ASN A 15 9.51 19.87 -17.07
N GLN A 16 10.08 19.44 -18.21
CA GLN A 16 10.27 20.29 -19.40
C GLN A 16 9.63 19.84 -20.72
N THR A 17 8.79 18.82 -20.76
CA THR A 17 7.95 18.53 -21.96
C THR A 17 6.50 18.94 -21.72
N GLY A 18 6.05 19.98 -22.42
CA GLY A 18 4.86 20.76 -22.10
C GLY A 18 3.54 20.40 -22.82
N ASN A 19 2.58 21.29 -22.60
CA ASN A 19 1.33 21.54 -23.36
C ASN A 19 0.25 20.46 -23.42
N THR A 20 -0.35 20.14 -22.26
CA THR A 20 -1.77 19.72 -22.15
C THR A 20 -2.35 20.23 -20.81
N SER A 21 -2.36 21.56 -20.69
CA SER A 21 -2.53 22.31 -19.45
C SER A 21 -3.98 22.42 -18.99
N SER A 22 -4.39 21.59 -18.03
CA SER A 22 -5.31 21.94 -16.92
C SER A 22 -5.73 20.71 -16.09
N ARG A 23 -5.97 19.55 -16.73
CA ARG A 23 -6.45 18.34 -16.03
C ARG A 23 -5.31 17.45 -15.50
N ASN A 24 -4.24 17.25 -16.27
CA ASN A 24 -3.18 16.29 -15.92
C ASN A 24 -2.21 16.78 -14.83
N ALA A 25 -2.01 18.10 -14.71
CA ALA A 25 -1.13 18.66 -13.68
C ALA A 25 -1.73 18.54 -12.26
N LYS A 26 -3.06 18.63 -12.14
CA LYS A 26 -3.77 18.37 -10.86
C LYS A 26 -3.61 16.91 -10.45
N ASP A 27 -3.62 16.00 -11.41
CA ASP A 27 -3.51 14.55 -11.16
C ASP A 27 -2.09 14.15 -10.73
N ALA A 28 -1.05 14.76 -11.32
CA ALA A 28 0.36 14.47 -10.97
C ALA A 28 0.71 14.82 -9.51
N GLY A 29 0.23 15.95 -9.00
CA GLY A 29 0.45 16.34 -7.60
C GLY A 29 -0.25 15.40 -6.62
N THR A 30 -1.52 15.07 -6.90
CA THR A 30 -2.28 14.10 -6.10
C THR A 30 -1.63 12.72 -6.13
N GLU A 31 -1.17 12.26 -7.29
CA GLU A 31 -0.47 10.99 -7.43
C GLU A 31 0.82 10.95 -6.62
N LEU A 32 1.60 12.04 -6.61
CA LEU A 32 2.81 12.16 -5.80
C LEU A 32 2.50 11.98 -4.30
N TYR A 33 1.50 12.70 -3.78
CA TYR A 33 1.12 12.59 -2.36
C TYR A 33 0.62 11.19 -2.01
N GLU A 34 -0.16 10.57 -2.89
CA GLU A 34 -0.59 9.19 -2.71
C GLU A 34 0.57 8.21 -2.69
N ASN A 35 1.53 8.36 -3.61
CA ASN A 35 2.70 7.50 -3.67
C ASN A 35 3.56 7.66 -2.43
N MET A 36 3.72 8.89 -1.92
CA MET A 36 4.41 9.13 -0.64
C MET A 36 3.70 8.45 0.54
N CYS A 37 2.38 8.59 0.63
CA CYS A 37 1.57 7.94 1.66
C CYS A 37 1.69 6.41 1.58
N MET A 38 1.48 5.84 0.40
CA MET A 38 1.54 4.40 0.18
C MET A 38 2.95 3.84 0.39
N ASN A 39 4.00 4.61 0.09
CA ASN A 39 5.36 4.22 0.46
C ASN A 39 5.51 4.08 1.97
N ALA A 40 5.01 5.03 2.77
CA ALA A 40 5.05 4.92 4.23
C ALA A 40 4.24 3.71 4.74
N VAL A 41 3.03 3.49 4.20
CA VAL A 41 2.18 2.33 4.54
C VAL A 41 2.91 1.02 4.22
N ASN A 42 3.49 0.89 3.04
CA ASN A 42 4.18 -0.31 2.61
C ASN A 42 5.44 -0.57 3.45
N GLN A 43 6.10 0.47 3.93
CA GLN A 43 7.20 0.32 4.88
C GLN A 43 6.72 -0.22 6.22
N SER A 44 5.60 0.28 6.75
CA SER A 44 4.99 -0.22 7.99
C SER A 44 4.56 -1.69 7.86
N ILE A 45 3.99 -2.08 6.72
CA ILE A 45 3.65 -3.49 6.44
C ILE A 45 4.91 -4.38 6.53
N GLY A 46 6.02 -3.93 5.93
CA GLY A 46 7.29 -4.65 6.01
C GLY A 46 7.93 -4.69 7.40
N ARG A 47 7.48 -3.85 8.34
CA ARG A 47 7.87 -3.96 9.76
C ARG A 47 6.99 -4.95 10.51
N ALA A 48 5.70 -5.02 10.18
CA ALA A 48 4.74 -5.92 10.82
C ALA A 48 4.98 -7.39 10.47
N ILE A 49 5.45 -7.70 9.26
CA ILE A 49 5.74 -9.06 8.80
C ILE A 49 7.20 -9.09 8.33
N ARG A 50 8.09 -9.70 9.15
CA ARG A 50 9.54 -9.58 8.97
C ARG A 50 10.22 -10.88 8.53
N HIS A 51 9.77 -12.03 8.99
CA HIS A 51 10.42 -13.32 8.75
C HIS A 51 9.48 -14.39 8.18
N ARG A 52 10.06 -15.47 7.65
CA ARG A 52 9.37 -16.55 6.90
C ARG A 52 8.30 -17.32 7.72
N GLY A 53 8.25 -17.17 9.04
CA GLY A 53 7.20 -17.76 9.88
C GLY A 53 6.23 -16.74 10.47
N ASP A 54 6.48 -15.44 10.26
CA ASP A 54 5.69 -14.39 10.87
C ASP A 54 4.38 -14.22 10.11
N TRP A 55 3.28 -14.15 10.85
CA TRP A 55 1.98 -13.78 10.33
C TRP A 55 1.41 -12.67 11.20
N ALA A 56 0.75 -11.73 10.55
CA ALA A 56 0.07 -10.62 11.20
C ALA A 56 -1.23 -10.33 10.47
N ALA A 57 -2.24 -9.92 11.22
CA ALA A 57 -3.43 -9.32 10.63
C ALA A 57 -3.17 -7.82 10.39
N LEU A 58 -3.47 -7.36 9.18
CA LEU A 58 -3.31 -5.96 8.78
C LEU A 58 -4.70 -5.35 8.59
N ILE A 59 -5.02 -4.32 9.37
CA ILE A 59 -6.31 -3.62 9.27
C ILE A 59 -6.05 -2.20 8.75
N LEU A 60 -6.52 -1.94 7.53
CA LEU A 60 -6.37 -0.64 6.86
C LEU A 60 -7.65 0.17 7.04
N VAL A 61 -7.66 1.09 8.01
CA VAL A 61 -8.85 1.87 8.39
C VAL A 61 -8.94 3.15 7.57
N ASP A 62 -9.35 3.03 6.31
CA ASP A 62 -9.66 4.18 5.44
C ASP A 62 -10.53 3.73 4.24
N GLY A 63 -11.60 4.48 3.93
CA GLY A 63 -12.49 4.16 2.82
C GLY A 63 -11.81 4.18 1.45
N ARG A 64 -10.67 4.88 1.30
CA ARG A 64 -9.90 4.96 0.07
C ARG A 64 -9.31 3.62 -0.36
N TYR A 65 -9.09 2.67 0.57
CA TYR A 65 -8.61 1.33 0.24
C TYR A 65 -9.65 0.46 -0.49
N ALA A 66 -10.93 0.84 -0.47
CA ALA A 66 -11.95 0.22 -1.31
C ALA A 66 -11.76 0.55 -2.80
N SER A 67 -11.09 1.67 -3.12
CA SER A 67 -10.77 2.04 -4.50
C SER A 67 -9.62 1.20 -5.05
N GLY A 68 -9.82 0.62 -6.24
CA GLY A 68 -8.78 -0.09 -6.96
C GLY A 68 -7.54 0.75 -7.24
N ARG A 69 -7.66 2.09 -7.32
CA ARG A 69 -6.52 3.00 -7.53
C ARG A 69 -5.52 2.93 -6.37
N ILE A 70 -6.02 2.95 -5.14
CA ILE A 70 -5.18 2.93 -3.94
C ILE A 70 -4.74 1.51 -3.62
N ARG A 71 -5.64 0.53 -3.74
CA ARG A 71 -5.32 -0.87 -3.46
C ARG A 71 -4.21 -1.42 -4.37
N LYS A 72 -4.16 -1.00 -5.63
CA LYS A 72 -3.07 -1.36 -6.57
C LYS A 72 -1.69 -0.82 -6.17
N LYS A 73 -1.61 0.12 -5.22
CA LYS A 73 -0.35 0.65 -4.67
C LYS A 73 0.17 -0.16 -3.47
N LEU A 74 -0.57 -1.18 -3.01
CA LEU A 74 -0.08 -2.16 -2.04
C LEU A 74 0.89 -3.16 -2.72
N PRO A 75 1.77 -3.82 -1.96
CA PRO A 75 2.60 -4.89 -2.49
C PRO A 75 1.71 -5.99 -3.07
N LYS A 76 2.09 -6.54 -4.23
CA LYS A 76 1.26 -7.52 -4.97
C LYS A 76 0.81 -8.72 -4.13
N TRP A 77 1.66 -9.19 -3.23
CA TRP A 77 1.36 -10.31 -2.34
C TRP A 77 0.34 -9.97 -1.23
N ILE A 78 0.17 -8.69 -0.88
CA ILE A 78 -0.90 -8.22 0.03
C ILE A 78 -2.16 -7.88 -0.77
N GLU A 79 -2.01 -7.23 -1.93
CA GLU A 79 -3.11 -6.77 -2.77
C GLU A 79 -4.12 -7.90 -3.04
N SER A 80 -3.63 -9.10 -3.40
CA SER A 80 -4.46 -10.26 -3.74
C SER A 80 -5.27 -10.82 -2.57
N GLY A 81 -4.79 -10.65 -1.34
CA GLY A 81 -5.45 -11.13 -0.12
C GLY A 81 -6.21 -10.05 0.64
N THR A 82 -6.28 -8.82 0.10
CA THR A 82 -6.94 -7.70 0.78
C THR A 82 -8.46 -7.74 0.54
N THR A 83 -9.21 -7.98 1.60
CA THR A 83 -10.67 -7.93 1.60
C THR A 83 -11.17 -6.56 2.06
N VAL A 84 -12.23 -6.05 1.43
CA VAL A 84 -12.92 -4.82 1.87
C VAL A 84 -14.10 -5.23 2.74
N ALA A 85 -14.09 -4.81 4.00
CA ALA A 85 -15.21 -4.99 4.91
C ALA A 85 -16.10 -3.74 4.90
N GLU A 86 -17.40 -3.91 4.69
CA GLU A 86 -18.38 -2.81 4.66
C GLU A 86 -18.87 -2.43 6.07
N SER A 87 -18.65 -3.31 7.04
CA SER A 87 -19.03 -3.11 8.44
C SER A 87 -17.96 -3.57 9.41
N PHE A 88 -17.98 -3.00 10.61
CA PHE A 88 -17.15 -3.46 11.72
C PHE A 88 -17.35 -4.95 12.03
N GLY A 89 -18.61 -5.41 12.03
CA GLY A 89 -18.94 -6.81 12.30
C GLY A 89 -18.31 -7.77 11.29
N GLN A 90 -18.33 -7.41 10.00
CA GLN A 90 -17.65 -8.19 8.96
C GLN A 90 -16.14 -8.20 9.19
N ALA A 91 -15.52 -7.04 9.46
CA ALA A 91 -14.08 -6.97 9.73
C ALA A 91 -13.66 -7.85 10.92
N MET A 92 -14.45 -7.85 12.01
CA MET A 92 -14.19 -8.68 13.19
C MET A 92 -14.36 -10.18 12.91
N LYS A 93 -15.32 -10.56 12.06
CA LYS A 93 -15.51 -11.94 11.63
C LYS A 93 -14.28 -12.45 10.85
N GLU A 94 -13.83 -11.68 9.85
CA GLU A 94 -12.65 -12.01 9.04
C GLU A 94 -11.40 -12.11 9.90
N LEU A 95 -11.20 -11.16 10.82
CA LEU A 95 -10.10 -11.16 11.76
C LEU A 95 -10.12 -12.42 12.63
N GLY A 96 -11.27 -12.76 13.21
CA GLY A 96 -11.42 -13.96 14.03
C GLY A 96 -11.14 -15.24 13.23
N GLN A 97 -11.55 -15.31 11.97
CA GLN A 97 -11.26 -16.43 11.08
C GLN A 97 -9.76 -16.58 10.83
N PHE A 98 -9.09 -15.49 10.46
CA PHE A 98 -7.64 -15.47 10.23
C PHE A 98 -6.86 -16.04 11.44
N TYR A 99 -7.17 -15.58 12.66
CA TYR A 99 -6.47 -16.06 13.86
C TYR A 99 -6.72 -17.54 14.15
N ARG A 100 -7.95 -18.05 13.91
CA ARG A 100 -8.24 -19.48 14.09
C ARG A 100 -7.44 -20.33 13.10
N GLU A 101 -7.40 -19.93 11.84
CA GLU A 101 -6.66 -20.64 10.79
C GLU A 101 -5.15 -20.66 11.07
N LYS A 102 -4.57 -19.53 11.45
CA LYS A 102 -3.15 -19.46 11.81
C LYS A 102 -2.81 -20.26 13.05
N LYS A 103 -3.67 -20.23 14.08
CA LYS A 103 -3.48 -21.05 15.29
C LYS A 103 -3.56 -22.55 14.98
N ALA A 104 -4.52 -22.97 14.16
CA ALA A 104 -4.65 -24.37 13.76
C ALA A 104 -3.43 -24.84 12.95
N ALA A 105 -2.92 -24.01 12.04
CA ALA A 105 -1.71 -24.32 11.27
C ALA A 105 -0.47 -24.52 12.16
N ILE A 106 -0.31 -23.71 13.21
CA ILE A 106 0.76 -23.89 14.20
C ILE A 106 0.59 -25.17 15.02
N MET A 107 -0.65 -25.53 15.38
CA MET A 107 -0.91 -26.73 16.18
C MET A 107 -0.75 -28.04 15.37
N ALA A 108 -0.83 -27.97 14.05
CA ALA A 108 -0.73 -29.13 13.15
C ALA A 108 0.69 -29.39 12.64
N SER A 109 1.62 -28.45 12.84
CA SER A 109 3.05 -28.53 12.47
C SER A 109 3.91 -28.97 13.63
#